data_AF-A0AAV5TEP6-F1
#
_entry.id   AF-A0AAV5TEP6-F1
#
_cell.length_a   1.000
_cell.length_b   1.000
_cell.length_c   1.000
_cell.angle_alpha   90.00
_cell.angle_beta   90.00
_cell.angle_gamma   90.00
#
_symmetry.space_group_name_H-M   'P 1'
#
loop_
_entity.id
_entity.type
_entity.pdbx_description
1 polymer ?
#
loop_
_entity_poly.entity_id
_entity_poly.type
_entity_poly.pdbx_seq_one_letter_code
_entity_poly.pdbx_strand_id
1 'polypeptide(L)'
;AMASNDQPQVSKRESKKSNKADQVYCYCREPEGNRFMIQCDACDEWYHGNCIQLTRTQGRKIDKYYCPNCVSKNPDLKMTYKNK
;
A
#
# COMPACT_ATOMS: atom_id res chain seq x y z
N ALA A 1 33.73 45.13 -20.13
CA ALA A 1 33.72 43.74 -19.64
C ALA A 1 33.06 43.72 -18.26
N MET A 2 32.35 42.65 -17.92
CA MET A 2 31.76 42.45 -16.58
C MET A 2 32.40 41.20 -15.98
N ALA A 3 32.97 41.32 -14.77
CA ALA A 3 33.75 40.25 -14.15
C ALA A 3 32.86 39.21 -13.45
N SER A 4 33.31 37.95 -13.42
CA SER A 4 32.61 36.83 -12.79
C SER A 4 33.16 36.51 -11.40
N ASN A 5 32.29 36.55 -10.38
CA ASN A 5 32.18 35.68 -9.20
C ASN A 5 31.13 36.31 -8.27
N ASP A 6 30.20 35.57 -7.64
CA ASP A 6 30.49 34.58 -6.59
C ASP A 6 29.38 33.52 -6.39
N GLN A 7 29.78 32.39 -5.78
CA GLN A 7 29.09 31.28 -5.11
C GLN A 7 27.71 30.71 -5.56
N PRO A 8 27.54 29.36 -5.61
CA PRO A 8 26.29 28.71 -5.98
C PRO A 8 25.35 28.41 -4.80
N GLN A 9 24.04 28.58 -5.01
CA GLN A 9 22.99 28.15 -4.07
C GLN A 9 22.48 26.74 -4.43
N VAL A 10 23.09 25.71 -3.83
CA VAL A 10 22.81 24.29 -4.10
C VAL A 10 21.51 23.79 -3.44
N SER A 11 20.36 24.09 -4.05
CA SER A 11 19.04 23.62 -3.61
C SER A 11 18.59 22.29 -4.23
N LYS A 12 19.48 21.58 -4.95
CA LYS A 12 19.16 20.33 -5.68
C LYS A 12 19.00 19.10 -4.76
N ARG A 13 18.02 19.12 -3.86
CA ARG A 13 17.53 17.94 -3.11
C ARG A 13 16.52 17.11 -3.93
N GLU A 14 16.70 17.05 -5.24
CA GLU A 14 16.10 16.03 -6.10
C GLU A 14 16.70 14.66 -5.75
N SER A 15 16.14 13.99 -4.75
CA SER A 15 16.53 12.63 -4.37
C SER A 15 16.08 11.63 -5.43
N LYS A 16 16.81 11.55 -6.55
CA LYS A 16 16.66 10.50 -7.56
C LYS A 16 17.07 9.15 -6.99
N LYS A 17 16.20 8.51 -6.21
CA LYS A 17 16.31 7.08 -5.94
C LYS A 17 15.71 6.34 -7.13
N SER A 18 16.59 5.60 -7.82
CA SER A 18 16.30 4.92 -9.09
C SER A 18 15.00 4.11 -9.07
N ASN A 19 14.22 4.31 -10.12
CA ASN A 19 13.31 3.35 -10.76
C ASN A 19 13.16 2.00 -10.01
N LYS A 20 12.18 1.98 -9.11
CA LYS A 20 11.30 0.83 -8.95
C LYS A 20 9.91 1.33 -9.30
N ALA A 21 9.12 0.49 -9.96
CA ALA A 21 7.67 0.68 -9.94
C ALA A 21 7.23 0.36 -8.51
N ASP A 22 7.09 1.39 -7.67
CA ASP A 22 6.52 1.24 -6.33
C ASP A 22 5.09 0.76 -6.52
N GLN A 23 4.83 -0.50 -6.16
CA GLN A 23 3.58 -1.16 -6.51
C GLN A 23 2.50 -0.69 -5.52
N VAL A 24 1.94 0.48 -5.82
CA VAL A 24 1.00 1.22 -4.97
C VAL A 24 -0.36 0.53 -4.87
N TYR A 25 -0.37 -0.60 -4.18
CA TYR A 25 -1.57 -1.33 -3.76
C TYR A 25 -2.34 -0.57 -2.66
N CYS A 26 -3.50 -1.10 -2.30
CA CYS A 26 -4.49 -0.48 -1.41
C CYS A 26 -5.05 0.85 -1.97
N TYR A 27 -6.23 1.23 -1.47
CA TYR A 27 -6.88 2.49 -1.87
C TYR A 27 -6.16 3.76 -1.39
N CYS A 28 -5.18 3.64 -0.47
CA CYS A 28 -4.36 4.77 -0.03
C CYS A 28 -3.20 5.10 -0.99
N ARG A 29 -2.84 4.20 -1.92
CA ARG A 29 -1.69 4.36 -2.85
C ARG A 29 -0.35 4.71 -2.15
N GLU A 30 -0.18 4.29 -0.91
CA GLU A 30 1.07 4.43 -0.15
C GLU A 30 2.08 3.31 -0.53
N PRO A 31 3.40 3.58 -0.45
CA PRO A 31 4.45 2.60 -0.77
C PRO A 31 4.51 1.43 0.24
N GLU A 32 5.12 0.31 -0.20
CA GLU A 32 5.22 -0.95 0.55
C GLU A 32 6.17 -0.90 1.77
N GLY A 33 5.77 -0.15 2.80
CA GLY A 33 6.46 -0.07 4.08
C GLY A 33 6.35 -1.36 4.92
N ASN A 34 6.93 -1.36 6.11
CA ASN A 34 6.96 -2.54 7.02
C ASN A 34 5.61 -2.84 7.72
N ARG A 35 4.49 -2.69 7.00
CA ARG A 35 3.12 -3.02 7.41
C ARG A 35 2.74 -4.39 6.84
N PHE A 36 1.75 -5.05 7.42
CA PHE A 36 1.21 -6.28 6.85
C PHE A 36 0.09 -5.96 5.84
N MET A 37 -0.01 -6.79 4.81
CA MET A 37 -0.99 -6.68 3.73
C MET A 37 -1.76 -8.00 3.60
N ILE A 38 -2.93 -7.95 2.97
CA ILE A 38 -3.77 -9.11 2.69
C ILE A 38 -4.40 -8.95 1.31
N GLN A 39 -4.49 -10.04 0.55
CA GLN A 39 -5.07 -10.05 -0.79
C GLN A 39 -6.59 -10.28 -0.74
N CYS A 40 -7.34 -9.66 -1.64
CA CYS A 40 -8.78 -9.89 -1.80
C CYS A 40 -9.05 -11.07 -2.75
N ASP A 41 -9.72 -12.11 -2.24
CA ASP A 41 -10.05 -13.35 -2.96
C ASP A 41 -11.11 -13.18 -4.09
N ALA A 42 -11.62 -11.96 -4.28
CA ALA A 42 -12.61 -11.61 -5.31
C ALA A 42 -12.18 -10.47 -6.27
N CYS A 43 -10.96 -9.92 -6.12
CA CYS A 43 -10.42 -8.96 -7.08
C CYS A 43 -8.87 -8.94 -7.14
N ASP A 44 -8.22 -9.92 -6.51
CA ASP A 44 -6.77 -10.15 -6.42
C ASP A 44 -5.90 -8.99 -5.92
N GLU A 45 -6.51 -7.86 -5.56
CA GLU A 45 -5.80 -6.66 -5.09
C GLU A 45 -5.40 -6.76 -3.62
N TRP A 46 -4.23 -6.21 -3.31
CA TRP A 46 -3.64 -6.20 -1.98
C TRP A 46 -4.07 -4.95 -1.20
N TYR A 47 -4.37 -5.13 0.09
CA TYR A 47 -4.80 -4.07 0.99
C TYR A 47 -3.95 -4.05 2.25
N HIS A 48 -3.51 -2.86 2.67
CA HIS A 48 -2.85 -2.64 3.95
C HIS A 48 -3.82 -2.93 5.09
N GLY A 49 -3.45 -3.82 6.01
CA GLY A 49 -4.32 -4.21 7.13
C GLY A 49 -4.85 -3.03 7.95
N ASN A 50 -4.00 -2.02 8.18
CA ASN A 50 -4.35 -0.79 8.89
C ASN A 50 -5.47 0.00 8.21
N CYS A 51 -5.54 0.02 6.88
CA CYS A 51 -6.57 0.73 6.14
C CYS A 51 -7.92 0.04 6.31
N ILE A 52 -7.94 -1.29 6.16
CA ILE A 52 -9.13 -2.15 6.31
C ILE A 52 -9.42 -2.55 7.77
N GLN A 53 -8.85 -1.84 8.75
CA GLN A 53 -9.03 -2.02 10.19
C GLN A 53 -8.72 -3.45 10.73
N LEU A 54 -7.89 -4.21 10.02
CA LEU A 54 -7.36 -5.50 10.47
C LEU A 54 -6.01 -5.34 11.18
N THR A 55 -5.83 -6.08 12.27
CA THR A 55 -4.54 -6.28 12.93
C THR A 55 -3.77 -7.47 12.33
N ARG A 56 -2.44 -7.48 12.48
CA ARG A 56 -1.56 -8.56 11.96
C ARG A 56 -1.90 -9.94 12.54
N THR A 57 -2.49 -9.97 13.73
CA THR A 57 -3.00 -11.17 14.41
C THR A 57 -4.34 -11.64 13.85
N GLN A 58 -5.25 -10.73 13.47
CA GLN A 58 -6.47 -11.08 12.73
C GLN A 58 -6.14 -11.54 11.30
N GLY A 59 -5.27 -10.84 10.57
CA GLY A 59 -4.89 -11.20 9.20
C GLY A 59 -4.30 -12.62 9.07
N ARG A 60 -3.56 -13.08 10.09
CA ARG A 60 -3.07 -14.47 10.17
C ARG A 60 -4.17 -15.52 10.41
N LYS A 61 -5.29 -15.12 11.03
CA LYS A 61 -6.45 -15.99 11.29
C LYS A 61 -7.44 -16.00 10.12
N ILE A 62 -7.41 -15.01 9.23
CA ILE A 62 -8.30 -14.97 8.06
C ILE A 62 -7.84 -16.01 7.04
N ASP A 63 -8.81 -16.67 6.41
CA ASP A 63 -8.59 -17.62 5.33
C ASP A 63 -8.82 -16.94 3.97
N LYS A 64 -10.07 -16.62 3.64
CA LYS A 64 -10.44 -15.74 2.52
C LYS A 64 -10.79 -14.35 3.03
N TYR A 65 -10.20 -13.33 2.41
CA TYR A 65 -10.52 -11.93 2.65
C TYR A 65 -11.24 -11.33 1.45
N TYR A 66 -12.22 -10.46 1.71
CA TYR A 66 -12.91 -9.68 0.69
C TYR A 66 -12.87 -8.20 1.06
N CYS A 67 -12.42 -7.35 0.14
CA CYS A 67 -12.36 -5.91 0.35
C CYS A 67 -13.76 -5.29 0.36
N PRO A 68 -13.98 -4.14 1.03
CA PRO A 68 -15.31 -3.53 1.12
C PRO A 68 -15.94 -3.27 -0.26
N ASN A 69 -15.14 -2.92 -1.28
CA ASN A 69 -15.62 -2.76 -2.65
C ASN A 69 -16.22 -4.04 -3.26
N CYS A 70 -15.71 -5.22 -2.89
CA CYS A 70 -16.27 -6.50 -3.33
C CYS A 70 -17.52 -6.88 -2.51
N VAL A 71 -17.51 -6.65 -1.20
CA VAL A 71 -18.68 -6.90 -0.33
C VAL A 71 -19.86 -5.98 -0.70
N SER A 72 -19.61 -4.71 -1.05
CA SER A 72 -20.63 -3.78 -1.54
C SER A 72 -21.18 -4.14 -2.94
N LYS A 73 -20.45 -4.93 -3.73
CA LYS A 73 -20.93 -5.47 -5.01
C LYS A 73 -21.70 -6.79 -4.83
N ASN A 74 -21.26 -7.63 -3.90
CA ASN A 74 -21.80 -8.96 -3.64
C ASN A 74 -21.84 -9.20 -2.11
N PRO A 75 -22.99 -9.00 -1.43
CA PRO A 75 -23.08 -9.06 0.04
C PRO A 75 -22.88 -10.48 0.62
N ASP A 76 -22.85 -11.51 -0.22
CA ASP A 76 -22.51 -12.88 0.17
C ASP A 76 -21.00 -13.15 0.31
N LEU A 77 -20.15 -12.24 -0.18
CA LEU A 77 -18.70 -12.31 0.03
C LEU A 77 -18.35 -11.99 1.48
N LYS A 78 -18.29 -13.04 2.32
CA LYS A 78 -18.02 -12.96 3.76
C LYS A 78 -16.63 -13.49 4.08
N MET A 79 -15.82 -12.71 4.77
CA MET A 79 -14.47 -13.13 5.19
C MET A 79 -14.53 -14.39 6.05
N THR A 80 -13.70 -15.39 5.71
CA THR A 80 -13.63 -16.67 6.44
C THR A 80 -12.39 -16.72 7.32
N TYR A 81 -12.36 -17.66 8.27
CA TYR A 81 -11.26 -17.81 9.22
C TYR A 81 -10.71 -19.23 9.21
N LYS A 82 -9.40 -19.35 9.46
CA LYS A 82 -8.66 -20.59 9.59
C LYS A 82 -8.98 -21.23 10.94
N ASN A 83 -9.97 -22.12 10.96
CA ASN A 83 -10.15 -23.07 12.07
C ASN A 83 -8.92 -24.00 12.13
N LYS A 84 -8.41 -24.24 13.34
CA LYS A 84 -7.09 -24.82 13.63
C LYS A 84 -7.15 -25.75 14.83
#